data_AF-A0A6N3JVF0-F1
#
_entry.id   AF-A0A6N3JVF0-F1
#
_cell.length_a   1.000
_cell.length_b   1.000
_cell.length_c   1.000
_cell.angle_alpha   90.00
_cell.angle_beta   90.00
_cell.angle_gamma   90.00
#
_symmetry.space_group_name_H-M   'P 1'
#
loop_
_entity.id
_entity.type
_entity.pdbx_description
1 polymer ?
#
loop_
_entity_poly.entity_id
_entity_poly.type
_entity_poly.pdbx_seq_one_letter_code
_entity_poly.pdbx_strand_id
1 'polypeptide(L)'
;MVAGKGAWMIADVGKFTSSTIGTYVLVDVSGIHPRFFIAPGDDLRRDVRLRHQQFMDRVGVRPRNSESQHTKIEPQDVARWEDDWAAFERADGT
;
A
#
# COMPACT_ATOMS: atom_id res chain seq x y z
N MET A 1 -20.43 13.22 -7.10
CA MET A 1 -19.79 12.43 -6.03
C MET A 1 -18.74 11.57 -6.71
N VAL A 2 -17.48 12.00 -6.72
CA VAL A 2 -16.39 11.20 -7.30
C VAL A 2 -16.08 10.11 -6.29
N ALA A 3 -16.57 8.89 -6.53
CA ALA A 3 -16.05 7.73 -5.84
C ALA A 3 -14.53 7.75 -6.04
N GLY A 4 -13.76 7.88 -4.95
CA GLY A 4 -12.31 7.78 -5.05
C GLY A 4 -12.00 6.45 -5.71
N LYS A 5 -11.42 6.48 -6.92
CA LYS A 5 -11.05 5.28 -7.65
C LYS A 5 -10.11 4.45 -6.78
N GLY A 6 -10.60 3.30 -6.31
CA GLY A 6 -9.81 2.10 -5.99
C GLY A 6 -8.55 2.26 -5.15
N ALA A 7 -8.61 2.86 -3.96
CA ALA A 7 -7.49 2.85 -3.02
C ALA A 7 -7.63 1.71 -1.99
N TRP A 8 -6.53 1.08 -1.60
CA TRP A 8 -6.52 0.12 -0.49
C TRP A 8 -6.29 0.86 0.82
N MET A 9 -7.20 0.68 1.78
CA MET A 9 -7.11 1.29 3.09
C MET A 9 -6.34 0.39 4.06
N ILE A 10 -5.29 0.94 4.66
CA ILE A 10 -4.62 0.35 5.82
C ILE A 10 -5.20 1.01 7.06
N ALA A 11 -5.85 0.22 7.91
CA ALA A 11 -6.46 0.71 9.15
C ALA A 11 -5.40 1.08 10.22
N ASP A 12 -4.27 0.38 10.22
CA ASP A 12 -3.21 0.56 11.23
C ASP A 12 -1.85 0.43 10.54
N VAL A 13 -1.20 1.58 10.30
CA VAL A 13 0.11 1.63 9.64
C VAL A 13 1.22 1.00 10.49
N GLY A 14 1.08 0.99 11.82
CA GLY A 14 2.04 0.35 12.72
C GLY A 14 2.04 -1.15 12.50
N LYS A 15 0.87 -1.78 12.61
CA LYS A 15 0.67 -3.22 12.37
C LYS A 15 1.04 -3.63 10.96
N PHE A 16 0.66 -2.83 9.96
CA PHE A 16 1.01 -3.13 8.57
C PHE A 16 2.53 -3.15 8.36
N THR A 17 3.24 -2.14 8.87
CA THR A 17 4.69 -2.03 8.67
C THR A 17 5.54 -2.93 9.57
N SER A 18 4.94 -3.57 10.59
CA SER A 18 5.58 -4.62 11.41
C SER A 18 5.25 -6.05 10.97
N SER A 19 4.34 -6.22 10.01
CA SER A 19 3.99 -7.53 9.43
C SER A 19 5.19 -8.22 8.78
N THR A 20 5.20 -9.56 8.81
CA THR A 20 6.21 -10.42 8.16
C THR A 20 5.74 -11.02 6.83
N ILE A 21 4.63 -10.55 6.28
CA ILE A 21 4.10 -11.02 4.98
C ILE A 21 5.16 -10.83 3.88
N GLY A 22 5.52 -11.89 3.16
CA GLY A 22 6.55 -11.87 2.12
C GLY A 22 6.13 -11.15 0.85
N THR A 23 4.85 -11.29 0.46
CA THR A 23 4.32 -10.71 -0.79
C THR A 23 2.87 -10.26 -0.59
N TYR A 24 2.51 -9.12 -1.16
CA TYR A 24 1.13 -8.63 -1.23
C TYR A 24 0.64 -8.64 -2.67
N VAL A 25 -0.56 -9.17 -2.88
CA VAL A 25 -1.27 -9.03 -4.15
C VAL A 25 -2.41 -8.05 -3.94
N LEU A 26 -2.26 -6.86 -4.52
CA LEU A 26 -3.25 -5.79 -4.50
C LEU A 26 -4.06 -5.89 -5.80
N VAL A 27 -5.39 -5.87 -5.68
CA VAL A 27 -6.30 -6.05 -6.83
C VAL A 27 -7.20 -4.83 -6.98
N ASP A 28 -7.11 -4.16 -8.12
CA ASP A 28 -8.02 -3.08 -8.51
C ASP A 28 -9.12 -3.65 -9.41
N VAL A 29 -10.34 -3.68 -8.88
CA VAL A 29 -11.55 -4.19 -9.55
C VAL A 29 -12.46 -3.07 -10.06
N SER A 30 -11.98 -1.84 -10.10
CA SER A 30 -12.79 -0.69 -10.55
C SER A 30 -12.96 -0.60 -12.07
N GLY A 31 -12.14 -1.34 -12.83
CA GLY A 31 -12.19 -1.43 -14.30
C GLY A 31 -13.00 -2.62 -14.83
N ILE A 32 -13.06 -2.76 -16.16
CA ILE A 32 -13.70 -3.90 -16.84
C ILE A 32 -12.91 -5.21 -16.58
N HIS A 33 -11.58 -5.10 -16.50
CA HIS A 33 -10.69 -6.19 -16.15
C HIS A 33 -9.96 -5.85 -14.84
N PRO A 34 -9.79 -6.85 -13.95
CA PRO A 34 -9.02 -6.64 -12.73
C PRO A 34 -7.55 -6.37 -13.09
N ARG A 35 -6.93 -5.43 -12.36
CA ARG A 35 -5.49 -5.16 -12.43
C ARG A 35 -4.83 -5.68 -11.17
N PHE A 36 -3.71 -6.37 -11.32
CA PHE A 36 -2.98 -6.99 -10.22
C PHE A 36 -1.66 -6.28 -10.00
N PHE A 37 -1.33 -6.01 -8.75
CA PHE A 37 -0.04 -5.44 -8.36
C PHE A 37 0.62 -6.36 -7.33
N ILE A 38 1.77 -6.95 -7.70
CA ILE A 38 2.45 -8.00 -6.95
C ILE A 38 3.67 -7.39 -6.26
N ALA A 39 3.47 -6.95 -5.02
CA ALA A 39 4.47 -6.17 -4.30
C ALA A 39 5.28 -7.04 -3.31
N PRO A 40 6.63 -7.00 -3.37
CA PRO A 40 7.47 -7.53 -2.30
C PRO A 40 7.11 -6.85 -0.98
N GLY A 41 6.92 -7.65 0.07
CA GLY A 41 6.39 -7.20 1.35
C GLY A 41 7.25 -6.13 2.00
N ASP A 42 8.58 -6.32 2.00
CA ASP A 42 9.51 -5.35 2.59
C ASP A 42 9.49 -4.01 1.85
N ASP A 43 9.47 -4.04 0.52
CA ASP A 43 9.43 -2.84 -0.28
C ASP A 43 8.12 -2.08 -0.09
N LEU A 44 6.98 -2.78 -0.10
CA LEU A 44 5.67 -2.15 0.12
C LEU A 44 5.58 -1.53 1.51
N ARG A 45 6.04 -2.24 2.55
CA ARG A 45 6.08 -1.72 3.92
C ARG A 45 6.97 -0.49 4.04
N ARG A 46 8.15 -0.50 3.42
CA ARG A 46 9.07 0.64 3.40
C ARG A 46 8.43 1.86 2.75
N ASP A 47 7.82 1.69 1.59
CA ASP A 47 7.16 2.78 0.85
C ASP A 47 5.97 3.36 1.63
N VAL A 48 5.13 2.51 2.21
CA VAL A 48 4.00 2.94 3.04
C VAL A 48 4.48 3.71 4.25
N ARG A 49 5.54 3.24 4.94
CA ARG A 49 6.14 3.94 6.08
C ARG A 49 6.66 5.31 5.67
N LEU A 50 7.40 5.39 4.55
CA LEU A 50 7.97 6.65 4.05
C LEU A 50 6.87 7.68 3.73
N ARG A 51 5.86 7.28 2.95
CA ARG A 51 4.73 8.17 2.62
C ARG A 51 3.95 8.61 3.86
N HIS A 52 3.73 7.70 4.81
CA HIS A 52 3.06 8.04 6.05
C HIS A 52 3.87 9.05 6.86
N GLN A 53 5.19 8.86 6.98
CA GLN A 53 6.06 9.81 7.67
C GLN A 53 6.03 11.19 7.00
N GLN A 54 6.21 11.25 5.68
CA GLN A 54 6.13 12.51 4.91
C GLN A 54 4.79 13.23 5.10
N PHE A 55 3.70 12.49 5.18
CA PHE A 55 2.39 13.06 5.48
C PHE A 55 2.34 13.65 6.89
N MET A 56 2.80 12.90 7.90
CA MET A 56 2.83 13.34 9.30
C MET A 56 3.74 14.53 9.51
N ASP A 57 4.91 14.59 8.87
CA ASP A 57 5.84 15.72 8.94
C ASP A 57 5.19 17.01 8.43
N ARG A 58 4.29 16.91 7.43
CA ARG A 58 3.57 18.06 6.88
C ARG A 58 2.42 18.54 7.76
N VAL A 59 1.70 17.63 8.42
CA VAL A 59 0.47 17.98 9.16
C VAL A 59 0.69 18.12 10.67
N GLY A 60 1.75 17.52 11.23
CA GLY A 60 2.04 17.42 12.65
C GLY A 60 1.01 16.59 13.42
N VAL A 61 -0.21 17.11 13.52
CA VAL A 61 -1.40 16.45 14.08
C VAL A 61 -2.50 16.44 13.03
N ARG A 62 -3.16 15.28 12.86
CA ARG A 62 -4.27 15.17 11.91
C ARG A 62 -5.40 16.12 12.32
N PRO A 63 -5.86 17.06 11.45
CA PRO A 63 -6.78 18.15 11.83
C PRO A 63 -8.18 17.76 12.32
N ARG A 64 -8.52 16.46 12.36
CA ARG A 64 -9.86 15.95 12.69
C ARG A 64 -9.85 14.62 13.47
N ASN A 65 -8.86 13.74 13.22
CA ASN A 65 -8.73 12.44 13.87
C ASN A 65 -7.28 12.24 14.32
N SER A 66 -6.89 12.85 15.45
CA SER A 66 -5.52 12.85 15.96
C SER A 66 -4.96 11.44 16.22
N GLU A 67 -5.81 10.48 16.58
CA GLU A 67 -5.41 9.10 16.86
C GLU A 67 -5.42 8.18 15.63
N SER A 68 -5.94 8.64 14.49
CA SER A 68 -6.10 7.77 13.33
C SER A 68 -4.75 7.37 12.74
N GLN A 69 -4.49 6.07 12.73
CA GLN A 69 -3.32 5.45 12.10
C GLN A 69 -3.59 5.02 10.66
N HIS A 70 -4.66 5.54 10.06
CA HIS A 70 -5.08 5.14 8.73
C HIS A 70 -4.14 5.72 7.68
N THR A 71 -3.81 4.91 6.70
CA THR A 71 -3.14 5.34 5.48
C THR A 71 -3.73 4.61 4.29
N LYS A 72 -3.50 5.14 3.09
CA LYS A 72 -3.98 4.54 1.85
C LYS A 72 -2.80 4.19 0.95
N ILE A 73 -2.98 3.11 0.22
CA ILE A 73 -2.17 2.78 -0.96
C ILE A 73 -3.02 3.14 -2.16
N GLU A 74 -2.51 4.02 -3.01
CA GLU A 74 -3.15 4.38 -4.26
C GLU A 74 -2.60 3.53 -5.42
N PRO A 75 -3.32 3.34 -6.53
CA PRO A 75 -2.79 2.57 -7.67
C PRO A 75 -1.42 3.07 -8.17
N GLN A 76 -1.19 4.38 -8.22
CA GLN A 76 0.11 4.96 -8.63
C GLN A 76 1.26 4.60 -7.68
N ASP A 77 0.97 4.27 -6.42
CA ASP A 77 1.98 3.91 -5.43
C ASP A 77 2.60 2.54 -5.72
N VAL A 78 1.88 1.70 -6.46
CA VAL A 78 2.22 0.29 -6.71
C VAL A 78 2.28 -0.03 -8.20
N ALA A 79 2.13 0.97 -9.08
CA ALA A 79 2.11 0.80 -10.52
C ALA A 79 3.35 0.09 -11.09
N ARG A 80 4.51 0.21 -10.42
CA ARG A 80 5.76 -0.48 -10.82
C ARG A 80 5.70 -2.00 -10.68
N TRP A 81 4.71 -2.53 -9.97
CA TRP A 81 4.51 -3.95 -9.70
C TRP A 81 3.30 -4.52 -10.43
N GLU A 82 2.73 -3.78 -11.38
CA GLU A 82 1.61 -4.24 -12.18
C GLU A 82 2.00 -5.48 -12.99
N ASP A 83 1.26 -6.57 -12.79
CA ASP A 83 1.47 -7.89 -13.40
C ASP A 83 2.89 -8.49 -13.26
N ASP A 84 3.69 -8.04 -12.28
CA ASP A 84 5.04 -8.57 -11.98
C ASP A 84 4.99 -9.88 -11.18
N TRP A 85 4.36 -10.91 -11.73
CA TRP A 85 4.27 -12.23 -11.10
C TRP A 85 5.64 -12.89 -10.90
N ALA A 86 6.66 -12.51 -11.69
CA ALA A 86 8.03 -12.97 -11.52
C ALA A 86 8.65 -12.50 -10.19
N ALA A 87 8.13 -11.44 -9.56
CA ALA A 87 8.54 -11.04 -8.21
C ALA A 87 8.24 -12.12 -7.15
N PHE A 88 7.21 -12.94 -7.37
CA PHE A 88 6.86 -14.06 -6.49
C PHE A 88 7.97 -15.12 -6.47
N GLU A 89 8.49 -15.48 -7.65
CA GLU A 89 9.53 -16.50 -7.81
C GLU A 89 10.88 -16.09 -7.18
N ARG A 90 11.16 -14.79 -7.12
CA ARG A 90 12.39 -14.25 -6.49
C ARG A 90 12.31 -14.24 -4.97
N ALA A 91 11.12 -14.20 -4.39
CA ALA A 91 10.91 -14.15 -2.95
C ALA A 91 11.01 -15.55 -2.28
N ASP A 92 10.67 -16.62 -3.00
CA ASP A 92 10.68 -18.00 -2.51
C ASP A 92 12.06 -18.70 -2.61
N GLY A 93 13.07 -18.01 -3.16
CA GLY A 93 14.41 -18.56 -3.44
C GLY A 93 15.48 -18.38 -2.36
N THR A 94 15.10 -18.11 -1.10
CA THR A 94 16.06 -17.89 0.02
C THR A 94 15.99 -19.00 1.06
#